data_AF-A0A816FVS5-F1
#
_entry.id   AF-A0A816FVS5-F1
#
_cell.length_a   1.000
_cell.length_b   1.000
_cell.length_c   1.000
_cell.angle_alpha   90.00
_cell.angle_beta   90.00
_cell.angle_gamma   90.00
#
_symmetry.space_group_name_H-M   'P 1'
#
loop_
_entity.id
_entity.type
_entity.pdbx_description
1 polymer ?
#
loop_
_entity_poly.entity_id
_entity_poly.type
_entity_poly.pdbx_seq_one_letter_code
_entity_poly.pdbx_strand_id
1 'polypeptide(L)'
;MGSQVACLQHLDNILRSDSKIDHGLVKSDINPKDRQNFSSCIKISSDDVLKILYDQNDTKGTYVYLSLINLTISAFIDTTTPIDERLYYAWV
;
A
#
# COMPACT_ATOMS: atom_id res chain seq x y z
N MET A 1 18.05 5.42 -2.69
CA MET A 1 16.67 5.79 -2.30
C MET A 1 16.46 7.29 -2.03
N GLY A 2 17.48 8.16 -2.11
CA GLY A 2 17.35 9.57 -1.69
C GLY A 2 16.59 10.54 -2.62
N SER A 3 16.08 10.09 -3.78
CA SER A 3 15.41 10.94 -4.76
C SER A 3 13.99 10.50 -5.13
N GLN A 4 13.49 9.40 -4.53
CA GLN A 4 12.19 8.81 -4.86
C GLN A 4 11.20 9.21 -3.77
N VAL A 5 10.13 9.89 -4.14
CA VAL A 5 9.14 10.46 -3.21
C VAL A 5 7.85 9.67 -3.29
N ALA A 6 7.30 9.29 -2.13
CA ALA A 6 5.95 8.74 -2.06
C ALA A 6 4.94 9.84 -2.39
N CYS A 7 4.10 9.59 -3.39
CA CYS A 7 3.20 10.59 -3.95
C CYS A 7 1.78 10.03 -4.14
N LEU A 8 0.77 10.86 -3.83
CA LEU A 8 -0.63 10.51 -4.04
C LEU A 8 -0.97 10.34 -5.53
N GLN A 9 -0.30 11.12 -6.40
CA GLN A 9 -0.45 11.03 -7.85
C GLN A 9 -0.21 9.62 -8.39
N HIS A 10 0.68 8.83 -7.77
CA HIS A 10 0.91 7.44 -8.20
C HIS A 10 -0.35 6.58 -8.02
N LEU A 11 -1.10 6.77 -6.94
CA LEU A 11 -2.38 6.06 -6.71
C LEU A 11 -3.51 6.60 -7.59
N ASP A 12 -3.54 7.92 -7.82
CA ASP A 12 -4.46 8.53 -8.78
C ASP A 12 -4.23 8.01 -10.21
N ASN A 13 -2.97 7.73 -10.57
CA ASN A 13 -2.64 7.14 -11.87
C ASN A 13 -3.20 5.71 -11.96
N ILE A 14 -2.96 4.86 -10.97
CA ILE A 14 -3.50 3.48 -10.92
C ILE A 14 -5.01 3.47 -11.15
N LEU A 15 -5.76 4.35 -10.48
CA LEU A 15 -7.21 4.47 -10.64
C LEU A 15 -7.67 4.85 -12.06
N ARG A 16 -6.78 5.40 -12.89
CA ARG A 16 -7.08 5.89 -14.24
C ARG A 16 -6.52 4.97 -15.33
N SER A 17 -5.34 4.40 -15.11
CA SER A 17 -4.61 3.59 -16.10
C SER A 17 -4.93 2.11 -16.02
N ASP A 18 -5.15 1.59 -14.82
CA ASP A 18 -5.23 0.15 -14.56
C ASP A 18 -6.69 -0.27 -14.35
N SER A 19 -6.98 -1.55 -14.57
CA SER A 19 -8.34 -2.06 -14.38
C SER A 19 -8.69 -2.13 -12.90
N LYS A 20 -9.89 -1.67 -12.54
CA LYS A 20 -10.41 -1.78 -11.17
C LYS A 20 -10.41 -3.21 -10.64
N ILE A 21 -10.55 -4.20 -11.52
CA ILE A 21 -10.54 -5.61 -11.13
C ILE A 21 -9.14 -6.00 -10.60
N ASP A 22 -8.09 -5.39 -11.14
CA ASP A 22 -6.72 -5.74 -10.82
C ASP A 22 -6.25 -5.10 -9.50
N HIS A 23 -6.72 -3.88 -9.19
CA HIS A 23 -6.27 -3.14 -8.00
C HIS A 23 -7.33 -2.98 -6.89
N GLY A 24 -8.62 -3.18 -7.18
CA GLY A 24 -9.72 -3.09 -6.22
C GLY A 24 -10.06 -1.68 -5.69
N LEU A 25 -9.17 -0.70 -5.82
CA LEU A 25 -9.34 0.68 -5.36
C LEU A 25 -10.52 1.43 -5.99
N VAL A 26 -11.11 2.33 -5.20
CA VAL A 26 -12.02 3.39 -5.64
C VAL A 26 -11.54 4.76 -5.20
N LYS A 27 -12.09 5.83 -5.80
CA LYS A 27 -11.68 7.22 -5.54
C LYS A 27 -11.77 7.63 -4.06
N SER A 28 -12.71 7.07 -3.30
CA SER A 28 -12.82 7.34 -1.86
C SER A 28 -11.68 6.73 -1.05
N ASP A 29 -11.06 5.63 -1.54
CA ASP A 29 -9.98 4.96 -0.82
C ASP A 29 -8.70 5.82 -0.78
N ILE A 30 -8.52 6.75 -1.71
CA ILE A 30 -7.35 7.64 -1.76
C ILE A 30 -7.65 9.07 -1.29
N ASN A 31 -8.78 9.29 -0.61
CA ASN A 31 -9.17 10.63 -0.17
C ASN A 31 -8.34 11.08 1.06
N PRO A 32 -7.41 12.05 0.92
CA PRO A 32 -6.52 12.45 2.03
C PRO A 32 -7.26 13.21 3.16
N LYS A 33 -8.52 13.62 2.92
CA LYS A 33 -9.36 14.25 3.94
C LYS A 33 -9.96 13.22 4.90
N ASP A 34 -10.04 11.95 4.49
CA ASP A 34 -10.60 10.87 5.29
C ASP A 34 -9.50 10.17 6.11
N ARG A 35 -9.03 10.86 7.15
CA ARG A 35 -7.89 10.41 7.97
C ARG A 35 -8.20 9.30 8.95
N GLN A 36 -9.47 8.93 9.11
CA GLN A 36 -9.92 7.89 10.05
C GLN A 36 -10.20 6.55 9.37
N ASN A 37 -10.15 6.51 8.04
CA ASN A 37 -10.50 5.34 7.28
C ASN A 37 -9.34 4.36 7.18
N PHE A 38 -9.19 3.56 8.23
CA PHE A 38 -8.19 2.50 8.29
C PHE A 38 -8.41 1.43 7.20
N SER A 39 -9.66 1.17 6.81
CA SER A 39 -9.95 0.21 5.73
C SER A 39 -9.32 0.64 4.41
N SER A 40 -9.37 1.94 4.08
CA SER A 40 -8.67 2.49 2.92
C SER A 40 -7.16 2.25 2.99
N CYS A 41 -6.55 2.44 4.17
CA CYS A 41 -5.12 2.17 4.36
C CYS A 41 -4.74 0.72 4.06
N ILE A 42 -5.56 -0.24 4.49
CA ILE A 42 -5.35 -1.67 4.17
C ILE A 42 -5.43 -1.87 2.65
N LYS A 43 -6.45 -1.32 2.00
CA LYS A 43 -6.65 -1.51 0.55
C LYS A 43 -5.53 -0.91 -0.29
N ILE A 44 -5.10 0.32 0.01
CA ILE A 44 -4.03 0.97 -0.78
C ILE A 44 -2.67 0.29 -0.59
N SER A 45 -2.48 -0.45 0.50
CA SER A 45 -1.25 -1.19 0.80
C SER A 45 -1.35 -2.67 0.44
N SER A 46 -2.41 -3.10 -0.25
CA SER A 46 -2.59 -4.50 -0.66
C SER A 46 -1.52 -4.96 -1.64
N ASP A 47 -1.26 -6.26 -1.67
CA ASP A 47 -0.27 -6.88 -2.55
C ASP A 47 -0.55 -6.60 -4.04
N ASP A 48 -1.81 -6.53 -4.43
CA ASP A 48 -2.23 -6.21 -5.79
C ASP A 48 -1.79 -4.78 -6.19
N VAL A 49 -2.01 -3.80 -5.31
CA VAL A 49 -1.58 -2.42 -5.55
C VAL A 49 -0.05 -2.33 -5.53
N LEU A 50 0.60 -3.01 -4.60
CA LEU A 50 2.06 -3.06 -4.49
C LEU A 50 2.70 -3.66 -5.74
N LYS A 51 2.08 -4.69 -6.33
CA LYS A 51 2.55 -5.33 -7.57
C LYS A 51 2.53 -4.35 -8.75
N ILE A 52 1.44 -3.60 -8.92
CA ILE A 52 1.31 -2.59 -9.97
C ILE A 52 2.36 -1.49 -9.79
N LEU A 53 2.56 -1.02 -8.55
CA LEU A 53 3.59 -0.02 -8.24
C LEU A 53 5.00 -0.56 -8.50
N TYR A 54 5.27 -1.82 -8.15
CA TYR A 54 6.59 -2.43 -8.38
C TYR A 54 6.97 -2.46 -9.86
N ASP A 55 6.00 -2.74 -10.74
CA ASP A 55 6.20 -2.80 -12.19
C ASP A 55 6.45 -1.41 -12.80
N GLN A 56 6.09 -0.32 -12.11
CA GLN A 56 6.25 1.07 -12.54
C GLN A 56 7.53 1.70 -11.96
N ASN A 57 8.49 2.04 -12.84
CA ASN A 57 9.82 2.52 -12.43
C ASN A 57 9.84 3.82 -11.60
N ASP A 58 8.86 4.71 -11.80
CA ASP A 58 8.73 6.02 -11.15
C ASP A 58 8.02 5.97 -9.80
N THR A 59 7.38 4.84 -9.46
CA THR A 59 6.58 4.74 -8.24
C THR A 59 7.29 4.03 -7.09
N LYS A 60 8.58 3.68 -7.25
CA LYS A 60 9.38 2.95 -6.25
C LYS A 60 9.34 3.55 -4.85
N GLY A 61 9.29 4.88 -4.74
CA GLY A 61 9.14 5.57 -3.44
C GLY A 61 7.81 5.25 -2.76
N THR A 62 6.70 5.30 -3.52
CA THR A 62 5.36 4.93 -3.02
C THR A 62 5.28 3.43 -2.71
N TYR A 63 5.86 2.58 -3.57
CA TYR A 63 5.95 1.13 -3.32
C TYR A 63 6.61 0.82 -1.97
N VAL A 64 7.80 1.36 -1.70
CA VAL A 64 8.51 1.13 -0.44
C VAL A 64 7.69 1.63 0.75
N TYR A 65 7.12 2.84 0.64
CA TYR A 65 6.29 3.40 1.70
C TYR A 65 5.09 2.51 2.04
N LEU A 66 4.32 2.09 1.04
CA LEU A 66 3.14 1.25 1.24
C LEU A 66 3.50 -0.17 1.67
N SER A 67 4.65 -0.69 1.24
CA SER A 67 5.16 -2.00 1.70
C SER A 67 5.45 -1.97 3.20
N LEU A 68 6.06 -0.90 3.71
CA LEU A 68 6.29 -0.73 5.15
C LEU A 68 4.96 -0.64 5.93
N ILE A 69 3.95 0.03 5.37
CA ILE A 69 2.62 0.08 5.97
C ILE A 69 1.98 -1.31 6.02
N ASN A 70 2.03 -2.08 4.92
CA ASN A 70 1.53 -3.45 4.88
C ASN A 70 2.23 -4.33 5.93
N LEU A 71 3.56 -4.32 5.98
CA LEU A 71 4.34 -5.06 6.99
C LEU A 71 3.97 -4.66 8.42
N THR A 72 3.78 -3.36 8.67
CA THR A 72 3.36 -2.86 10.00
C THR A 72 1.98 -3.37 10.37
N ILE A 73 1.04 -3.39 9.42
CA ILE A 73 -0.31 -3.92 9.64
C ILE A 73 -0.22 -5.42 9.97
N SER A 74 0.49 -6.21 9.16
CA SER A 74 0.62 -7.66 9.34
C SER A 74 1.35 -8.04 10.64
N ALA A 75 2.37 -7.26 11.02
CA ALA A 75 3.13 -7.50 12.24
C ALA A 75 2.34 -7.14 13.51
N PHE A 76 1.64 -6.00 13.53
CA PHE A 76 1.12 -5.44 14.78
C PHE A 76 -0.39 -5.39 14.90
N ILE A 77 -1.13 -5.32 13.79
CA ILE A 77 -2.58 -5.11 13.79
C ILE A 77 -3.32 -6.40 13.45
N ASP A 78 -2.83 -7.16 12.47
CA ASP A 78 -3.46 -8.41 12.06
C ASP A 78 -3.36 -9.45 13.18
N THR A 79 -4.52 -9.94 13.61
CA THR A 79 -4.67 -10.95 14.65
C THR A 79 -4.69 -12.38 14.10
N THR A 80 -4.78 -12.51 12.77
CA THR A 80 -4.76 -13.80 12.07
C THR A 80 -3.34 -14.28 11.78
N THR A 81 -2.36 -13.37 11.73
CA THR A 81 -0.95 -13.68 11.52
C THR A 81 -0.36 -14.49 12.69
N PRO A 82 0.26 -15.65 12.44
CA PRO A 82 0.99 -16.42 13.44
C PRO A 82 2.12 -15.62 14.12
N ILE A 83 2.41 -15.92 15.39
CA ILE A 83 3.36 -15.13 16.21
C ILE A 83 4.78 -15.09 15.59
N ASP A 84 5.23 -16.22 15.04
CA ASP A 84 6.50 -16.35 14.34
C ASP A 84 6.58 -15.47 13.09
N GLU A 85 5.53 -15.43 12.29
CA GLU A 85 5.43 -14.53 11.14
C GLU A 85 5.39 -13.05 11.56
N ARG A 86 4.70 -12.72 12.66
CA ARG A 86 4.66 -11.34 13.19
C ARG A 86 6.05 -10.85 13.58
N LEU A 87 6.85 -11.69 14.22
CA LEU A 87 8.24 -11.37 14.58
C LEU A 87 9.10 -11.15 13.34
N TYR A 88 8.90 -11.98 12.30
CA TYR A 88 9.59 -11.82 11.03
C TYR A 88 9.23 -10.48 10.36
N TYR A 89 7.94 -10.17 10.20
CA TYR A 89 7.51 -8.91 9.58
C TYR A 89 7.91 -7.66 10.36
N ALA A 90 8.06 -7.74 11.69
CA ALA A 90 8.54 -6.64 12.51
C ALA A 90 10.05 -6.34 12.33
N TRP A 91 10.83 -7.30 11.79
CA TRP A 91 12.28 -7.20 11.68
C TRP A 91 12.79 -6.85 10.28
N VAL A 92 12.07 -7.29 9.24
CA VAL A 92 12.40 -7.08 7.82
C VAL A 92 12.16 -5.64 7.40
#